data_AF-A0A7V8TRZ7-F1
#
_entry.id   AF-A0A7V8TRZ7-F1
#
_cell.length_a   1.000
_cell.length_b   1.000
_cell.length_c   1.000
_cell.angle_alpha   90.00
_cell.angle_beta   90.00
_cell.angle_gamma   90.00
#
_symmetry.space_group_name_H-M   'P 1'
#
loop_
_entity.id
_entity.type
_entity.pdbx_description
1 polymer ?
#
loop_
_entity_poly.entity_id
_entity_poly.type
_entity_poly.pdbx_seq_one_letter_code
_entity_poly.pdbx_strand_id
1 'polypeptide(L)' 'PGGAEPAQSGESGEGGEPPSQPFVRQQEKVGRNQPCPCGSGKKYKHCHGKLAG' A
#
# COMPACT_ATOMS: atom_id res chain seq x y z
N PRO A 1 -44.51 -19.79 6.39
CA PRO A 1 -43.08 -19.40 6.22
C PRO A 1 -42.88 -18.75 4.84
N GLY A 2 -43.26 -17.48 4.71
CA GLY A 2 -43.14 -16.71 3.48
C GLY A 2 -41.79 -16.00 3.44
N GLY A 3 -40.87 -16.46 2.59
CA GLY A 3 -39.64 -15.76 2.29
C GLY A 3 -39.93 -14.58 1.39
N ALA A 4 -39.60 -13.37 1.83
CA ALA A 4 -39.56 -12.19 0.99
C ALA A 4 -38.09 -11.91 0.65
N GLU A 5 -37.77 -12.03 -0.63
CA GLU A 5 -36.46 -11.71 -1.19
C GLU A 5 -36.26 -10.19 -1.25
N PRO A 6 -35.10 -9.64 -0.88
CA PRO A 6 -34.80 -8.25 -1.19
C PRO A 6 -34.28 -8.13 -2.62
N ALA A 7 -35.11 -7.55 -3.49
CA ALA A 7 -34.70 -7.04 -4.80
C ALA A 7 -33.71 -5.87 -4.61
N GLN A 8 -32.46 -6.08 -5.00
CA GLN A 8 -31.47 -5.00 -5.10
C GLN A 8 -31.47 -4.47 -6.53
N SER A 9 -32.27 -3.44 -6.75
CA SER A 9 -32.27 -2.64 -7.97
C SER A 9 -31.19 -1.56 -7.89
N GLY A 10 -30.26 -1.61 -8.85
CA GLY A 10 -29.90 -0.46 -9.68
C GLY A 10 -29.21 0.72 -9.02
N GLU A 11 -27.89 0.72 -9.13
CA GLU A 11 -26.96 1.83 -9.01
C GLU A 11 -27.22 2.91 -10.10
N SER A 12 -27.12 4.20 -9.76
CA SER A 12 -26.51 5.22 -10.64
C SER A 12 -26.39 6.55 -9.91
N GLY A 13 -25.18 6.83 -9.44
CA GLY A 13 -24.75 8.13 -8.95
C GLY A 13 -23.38 8.41 -9.52
N GLU A 14 -23.36 8.93 -10.76
CA GLU A 14 -22.17 9.25 -11.52
C GLU A 14 -21.54 10.54 -10.96
N GLY A 15 -20.47 10.38 -10.20
CA GLY A 15 -19.58 11.46 -9.76
C GLY A 15 -18.16 11.08 -10.13
N GLY A 16 -17.66 11.63 -11.24
CA GLY A 16 -16.34 11.33 -11.77
C GLY A 16 -15.22 11.81 -10.84
N GLU A 17 -14.47 10.85 -10.31
CA GLU A 17 -13.09 11.03 -9.83
C GLU A 17 -12.22 10.05 -10.63
N PRO A 18 -11.12 10.48 -11.27
CA PRO A 18 -10.23 9.51 -11.91
C PRO A 18 -9.80 8.49 -10.85
N PRO A 19 -9.85 7.17 -11.12
CA PRO A 19 -9.43 6.19 -10.14
C PRO A 19 -7.99 6.53 -9.76
N SER A 20 -7.79 6.91 -8.50
CA SER A 20 -6.48 7.19 -7.94
C SER A 20 -5.69 5.89 -8.02
N GLN A 21 -4.94 5.71 -9.11
CA GLN A 21 -4.17 4.51 -9.33
C GLN A 21 -3.18 4.39 -8.17
N PRO A 22 -3.16 3.27 -7.43
CA PRO A 22 -2.26 3.11 -6.32
C PRO A 22 -0.82 3.13 -6.85
N PHE A 23 -0.04 4.12 -6.40
CA PHE A 23 1.38 4.20 -6.74
C PHE A 23 2.11 3.00 -6.11
N VAL A 24 2.40 1.99 -6.92
CA VAL A 24 3.32 0.92 -6.58
C VAL A 24 4.71 1.52 -6.46
N ARG A 25 5.26 1.55 -5.24
CA ARG A 25 6.68 1.84 -5.03
C ARG A 25 7.49 0.81 -5.82
N GLN A 26 8.02 1.22 -6.98
CA GLN A 26 8.97 0.42 -7.77
C GLN A 26 10.31 0.19 -7.06
N GLN A 27 10.53 0.84 -5.91
CA GLN A 27 11.74 0.70 -5.15
C GLN A 27 11.75 -0.67 -4.45
N GLU A 28 12.75 -1.49 -4.79
CA GLU A 28 13.00 -2.75 -4.10
C GLU A 28 13.04 -2.52 -2.58
N LYS A 29 12.31 -3.36 -1.85
CA LYS A 29 12.28 -3.31 -0.38
C LYS A 29 13.66 -3.72 0.14
N VAL A 30 14.48 -2.74 0.48
CA VAL A 30 15.78 -2.99 1.12
C VAL A 30 15.59 -3.73 2.43
N GLY A 31 16.11 -4.96 2.51
CA GLY A 31 16.07 -5.76 3.72
C GLY A 31 16.89 -5.13 4.85
N ARG A 32 16.45 -5.26 6.11
CA ARG A 32 17.13 -4.69 7.28
C ARG A 32 18.61 -5.07 7.42
N ASN A 33 19.01 -6.24 6.94
CA ASN A 33 20.39 -6.71 7.02
C ASN A 33 21.25 -6.38 5.78
N GLN A 34 20.64 -5.87 4.70
CA GLN A 34 21.34 -5.51 3.46
C GLN A 34 22.21 -4.25 3.66
N PRO A 35 23.24 -4.02 2.82
CA PRO A 35 23.98 -2.77 2.83
C PRO A 35 23.04 -1.59 2.58
N CYS A 36 23.26 -0.50 3.30
CA CYS A 36 22.42 0.67 3.18
C CYS A 36 22.66 1.38 1.83
N PRO A 37 21.61 1.70 1.05
CA PRO A 37 21.75 2.29 -0.29
C PRO A 37 22.35 3.71 -0.28
N CYS A 38 22.55 4.31 0.90
CA CYS A 38 23.21 5.60 1.06
C CYS A 38 24.75 5.54 0.98
N GLY A 39 25.34 4.36 0.74
CA GLY A 39 26.80 4.20 0.62
C GLY A 39 27.58 4.28 1.94
N SER A 40 26.92 4.24 3.10
CA SER A 40 27.61 4.38 4.40
C SER A 40 28.43 3.17 4.86
N GLY A 41 28.40 2.06 4.11
CA GLY A 41 29.02 0.79 4.49
C GLY A 41 28.31 0.07 5.67
N LYS A 42 27.25 0.66 6.23
CA LYS A 42 26.48 0.10 7.34
C LYS A 42 25.29 -0.73 6.83
N LYS A 43 24.85 -1.72 7.60
CA LYS A 43 23.58 -2.44 7.34
C LYS A 43 22.40 -1.46 7.43
N TYR A 44 21.37 -1.64 6.62
CA TYR A 44 20.19 -0.76 6.57
C TYR A 44 19.61 -0.50 7.96
N LYS A 45 19.44 -1.55 8.80
CA LYS A 45 18.95 -1.44 10.19
C LYS A 45 19.78 -0.58 11.14
N HIS A 46 21.06 -0.34 10.83
CA HIS A 46 21.96 0.49 11.63
C HIS A 46 22.13 1.90 11.05
N CYS A 47 21.46 2.20 9.94
CA CYS A 47 21.49 3.48 9.24
C CYS A 47 20.05 3.97 9.02
N HIS A 48 19.58 4.04 7.77
CA HIS A 48 18.24 4.55 7.42
C HIS A 48 17.06 3.67 7.87
N GLY A 49 17.34 2.41 8.21
CA GLY A 49 16.38 1.46 8.77
C GLY A 49 16.39 1.36 10.29
N LYS A 50 17.09 2.28 10.99
CA LYS A 50 16.90 2.43 12.44
C LYS A 50 15.47 2.91 12.67
N LEU A 51 14.62 2.02 13.18
CA LEU A 51 13.43 2.49 13.89
C LEU A 51 13.96 3.16 15.14
N ALA A 52 13.85 4.49 15.21
CA ALA A 52 13.96 5.16 16.50
C ALA A 52 12.93 4.49 17.43
N GLY A 53 13.41 3.95 18.55
CA GLY A 53 12.56 3.37 19.58
C GLY A 53 11.77 4.44 20.31
#